data_AF-W0J944-F1
#
_entry.id   AF-W0J944-F1
#
_cell.length_a   1.000
_cell.length_b   1.000
_cell.length_c   1.000
_cell.angle_alpha   90.00
_cell.angle_beta   90.00
_cell.angle_gamma   90.00
#
_symmetry.space_group_name_H-M   'P 1'
#
loop_
_entity.id
_entity.type
_entity.pdbx_description
1 polymer ?
#
loop_
_entity_poly.entity_id
_entity_poly.type
_entity_poly.pdbx_seq_one_letter_code
_entity_poly.pdbx_strand_id
1 'polypeptide(L)'
;MKPYLYLSLMPESLVASHLAPAEFGAYLATGNQKRARGQALFFKLTDAYAEQFLKAKSLAPTLERPEGTSRRSDYLAVYRVLEQTPLEALESLHLTTHDGRVLDLKPGAFKVDPGPRFHLYQEFCPVTPRVVSELNPQEFAATITDTTKDVSMPAIVFAELKLNRLGDDPEAAGVDNLPYPNIEHLRDCLRELRSKPGKQTKTVIRYLHQDVLFRTLLGGFFVGKTGGGFLHFPMPSREDLESIYYPWWRSAQSSFVD
;
A
#
# COMPACT_ATOMS: atom_id res chain seq x y z
N MET A 1 1.07 15.58 -25.02
CA MET A 1 1.43 14.25 -24.49
C MET A 1 0.19 13.66 -23.82
N LYS A 2 -0.07 12.35 -23.96
CA LYS A 2 -1.19 11.71 -23.26
C LYS A 2 -0.85 11.62 -21.76
N PRO A 3 -1.70 12.11 -20.84
CA PRO A 3 -1.44 12.01 -19.42
C PRO A 3 -1.74 10.58 -18.92
N TYR A 4 -0.94 10.12 -17.96
CA TYR A 4 -1.23 8.97 -17.12
C TYR A 4 -2.16 9.38 -15.98
N LEU A 5 -2.93 8.42 -15.46
CA LEU A 5 -3.76 8.61 -14.29
C LEU A 5 -3.25 7.72 -13.16
N TYR A 6 -2.99 8.35 -12.01
CA TYR A 6 -2.42 7.69 -10.83
C TYR A 6 -3.37 7.77 -9.66
N LEU A 7 -3.51 6.67 -8.93
CA LEU A 7 -4.19 6.62 -7.64
C LEU A 7 -3.12 6.55 -6.55
N SER A 8 -2.84 7.67 -5.90
CA SER A 8 -1.96 7.74 -4.72
C SER A 8 -2.68 7.22 -3.50
N LEU A 9 -1.98 6.44 -2.67
CA LEU A 9 -2.49 5.85 -1.43
C LEU A 9 -2.09 6.62 -0.18
N MET A 10 -1.04 7.44 -0.27
CA MET A 10 -0.46 8.14 0.88
C MET A 10 -0.11 9.60 0.53
N PRO A 11 -1.03 10.56 0.72
CA PRO A 11 -2.45 10.39 1.02
C PRO A 11 -3.26 9.94 -0.22
N GLU A 12 -4.52 9.53 0.01
CA GLU A 12 -5.46 9.16 -1.05
C GLU A 12 -5.66 10.31 -2.04
N SER A 13 -5.38 10.09 -3.33
CA SER A 13 -5.72 11.05 -4.38
C SER A 13 -5.69 10.44 -5.78
N LEU A 14 -6.41 11.08 -6.70
CA LEU A 14 -6.38 10.82 -8.13
C LEU A 14 -5.59 11.94 -8.81
N VAL A 15 -4.51 11.59 -9.50
CA VAL A 15 -3.57 12.55 -10.08
C VAL A 15 -3.38 12.26 -11.56
N ALA A 16 -3.63 13.24 -12.42
CA ALA A 16 -3.22 13.19 -13.82
C ALA A 16 -1.79 13.71 -13.95
N SER A 17 -0.94 13.07 -14.75
CA SER A 17 0.45 13.47 -14.90
C SER A 17 1.02 13.08 -16.25
N HIS A 18 1.92 13.90 -16.80
CA HIS A 18 2.68 13.56 -18.01
C HIS A 18 3.90 12.69 -17.74
N LEU A 19 4.28 12.55 -16.48
CA LEU A 19 5.42 11.75 -16.06
C LEU A 19 5.06 10.27 -16.07
N ALA A 20 5.94 9.44 -16.64
CA ALA A 20 5.83 7.99 -16.55
C ALA A 20 5.97 7.54 -15.07
N PRO A 21 5.55 6.31 -14.71
CA PRO A 21 5.43 5.93 -13.30
C PRO A 21 6.72 6.12 -12.49
N ALA A 22 7.87 5.73 -13.03
CA ALA A 22 9.16 5.90 -12.36
C ALA A 22 9.51 7.38 -12.10
N GLU A 23 9.25 8.25 -13.09
CA GLU A 23 9.50 9.69 -12.97
C GLU A 23 8.49 10.36 -12.02
N PHE A 24 7.23 9.92 -12.07
CA PHE A 24 6.17 10.41 -11.20
C PHE A 24 6.43 10.06 -9.74
N GLY A 25 6.81 8.82 -9.45
CA GLY A 25 7.20 8.40 -8.10
C GLY A 25 8.38 9.20 -7.57
N ALA A 26 9.47 9.30 -8.36
CA ALA A 26 10.63 10.11 -8.00
C ALA A 26 10.26 11.59 -7.73
N TYR A 27 9.36 12.15 -8.55
CA TYR A 27 8.84 13.51 -8.39
C TYR A 27 8.02 13.67 -7.10
N LEU A 28 7.12 12.72 -6.77
CA LEU A 28 6.35 12.73 -5.53
C LEU A 28 7.27 12.66 -4.30
N ALA A 29 8.27 11.79 -4.33
CA ALA A 29 9.15 11.55 -3.19
C ALA A 29 10.10 12.70 -2.89
N THR A 30 10.66 13.34 -3.94
CA THR A 30 11.76 14.30 -3.79
C THR A 30 11.37 15.75 -4.10
N GLY A 31 10.26 15.95 -4.81
CA GLY A 31 9.84 17.25 -5.31
C GLY A 31 10.77 17.83 -6.37
N ASN A 32 10.37 18.96 -6.98
CA ASN A 32 11.11 19.59 -8.09
C ASN A 32 12.55 19.97 -7.71
N GLN A 33 12.77 20.44 -6.49
CA GLN A 33 14.09 20.86 -6.01
C GLN A 33 14.88 19.72 -5.35
N LYS A 34 14.33 18.49 -5.30
CA LYS A 34 14.90 17.34 -4.59
C LYS A 34 15.18 17.60 -3.11
N ARG A 35 14.38 18.50 -2.50
CA ARG A 35 14.49 18.93 -1.10
C ARG A 35 13.47 18.24 -0.19
N ALA A 36 12.37 17.75 -0.77
CA ALA A 36 11.47 16.88 -0.02
C ALA A 36 12.08 15.48 0.09
N ARG A 37 11.71 14.76 1.14
CA ARG A 37 11.97 13.34 1.28
C ARG A 37 10.73 12.70 1.87
N GLY A 38 10.13 11.80 1.14
CA GLY A 38 8.95 11.06 1.56
C GLY A 38 8.77 9.86 0.66
N GLN A 39 8.25 8.78 1.22
CA GLN A 39 7.86 7.65 0.41
C GLN A 39 6.57 7.95 -0.36
N ALA A 40 6.38 7.25 -1.47
CA ALA A 40 5.12 7.31 -2.22
C ALA A 40 4.65 5.91 -2.58
N LEU A 41 3.35 5.70 -2.51
CA LEU A 41 2.69 4.46 -2.85
C LEU A 41 1.50 4.78 -3.75
N PHE A 42 1.50 4.29 -4.99
CA PHE A 42 0.44 4.64 -5.94
C PHE A 42 0.23 3.58 -7.01
N PHE A 43 -1.00 3.46 -7.51
CA PHE A 43 -1.30 2.68 -8.70
C PHE A 43 -1.16 3.55 -9.95
N LYS A 44 -0.59 3.00 -11.02
CA LYS A 44 -0.89 3.44 -12.38
C LYS A 44 -2.21 2.81 -12.80
N LEU A 45 -3.15 3.64 -13.25
CA LEU A 45 -4.40 3.16 -13.82
C LEU A 45 -4.22 2.82 -15.30
N THR A 46 -5.04 1.89 -15.79
CA THR A 46 -4.98 1.49 -17.20
C THR A 46 -5.19 2.69 -18.12
N ASP A 47 -4.49 2.67 -19.24
CA ASP A 47 -4.59 3.70 -20.28
C ASP A 47 -6.03 3.90 -20.78
N ALA A 48 -6.81 2.82 -20.86
CA ALA A 48 -8.22 2.85 -21.27
C ALA A 48 -9.10 3.55 -20.22
N TYR A 49 -8.91 3.22 -18.94
CA TYR A 49 -9.65 3.88 -17.85
C TYR A 49 -9.29 5.37 -17.77
N ALA A 50 -8.01 5.71 -17.91
CA ALA A 50 -7.56 7.09 -17.91
C ALA A 50 -8.21 7.93 -19.03
N GLU A 51 -8.25 7.40 -20.26
CA GLU A 51 -8.92 8.06 -21.39
C GLU A 51 -10.41 8.26 -21.13
N GLN A 52 -11.10 7.22 -20.68
CA GLN A 52 -12.53 7.27 -20.39
C GLN A 52 -12.85 8.29 -19.30
N PHE A 53 -12.09 8.27 -18.20
CA PHE A 53 -12.29 9.16 -17.06
C PHE A 53 -12.08 10.64 -17.46
N LEU A 54 -10.99 10.95 -18.15
CA LEU A 54 -10.66 12.32 -18.56
C LEU A 54 -11.70 12.86 -19.55
N LYS A 55 -12.12 12.03 -20.51
CA LYS A 55 -13.21 12.37 -21.44
C LYS A 55 -14.51 12.64 -20.70
N ALA A 56 -14.89 11.79 -19.74
CA ALA A 56 -16.12 11.95 -18.98
C ALA A 56 -16.12 13.23 -18.10
N LYS A 57 -14.94 13.71 -17.68
CA LYS A 57 -14.77 14.94 -16.91
C LYS A 57 -14.53 16.19 -17.76
N SER A 58 -14.51 16.05 -19.09
CA SER A 58 -14.16 17.14 -20.02
C SER A 58 -12.81 17.80 -19.68
N LEU A 59 -11.86 17.03 -19.14
CA LEU A 59 -10.54 17.53 -18.77
C LEU A 59 -9.61 17.45 -19.99
N ALA A 60 -9.00 18.59 -20.33
CA ALA A 60 -8.04 18.65 -21.42
C ALA A 60 -6.81 17.77 -21.10
N PRO A 61 -6.34 16.93 -22.04
CA PRO A 61 -5.18 16.08 -21.82
C PRO A 61 -3.89 16.86 -21.55
N THR A 62 -3.84 18.16 -21.90
CA THR A 62 -2.60 18.95 -21.94
C THR A 62 -2.14 19.49 -20.58
N LEU A 63 -2.97 19.39 -19.53
CA LEU A 63 -2.70 19.99 -18.20
C LEU A 63 -2.23 21.46 -18.28
N GLU A 64 -2.65 22.16 -19.33
CA GLU A 64 -2.25 23.54 -19.65
C GLU A 64 -3.03 24.54 -18.79
N ARG A 65 -2.33 25.57 -18.30
CA ARG A 65 -2.99 26.75 -17.72
C ARG A 65 -3.39 27.74 -18.81
N PRO A 66 -4.37 28.64 -18.52
CA PRO A 66 -4.64 29.81 -19.35
C PRO A 66 -3.41 30.68 -19.62
N GLU A 67 -2.40 30.62 -18.75
CA GLU A 67 -1.15 31.39 -18.82
C GLU A 67 -0.02 30.70 -19.60
N GLY A 68 -0.29 29.61 -20.33
CA GLY A 68 0.67 28.96 -21.23
C GLY A 68 1.75 28.09 -20.54
N THR A 69 1.72 27.95 -19.22
CA THR A 69 2.61 27.03 -18.49
C THR A 69 1.93 25.67 -18.28
N SER A 70 2.58 24.59 -18.71
CA SER A 70 2.12 23.21 -18.49
C SER A 70 2.52 22.74 -17.08
N ARG A 71 1.57 22.18 -16.32
CA ARG A 71 1.88 21.48 -15.06
C ARG A 71 2.35 20.06 -15.37
N ARG A 72 3.32 19.56 -14.60
CA ARG A 72 3.75 18.15 -14.68
C ARG A 72 2.64 17.19 -14.24
N SER A 73 1.82 17.62 -13.27
CA SER A 73 0.71 16.86 -12.72
C SER A 73 -0.41 17.76 -12.18
N ASP A 74 -1.63 17.23 -12.07
CA ASP A 74 -2.79 17.90 -11.48
C ASP A 74 -3.65 16.93 -10.67
N TYR A 75 -4.11 17.37 -9.50
CA TYR A 75 -4.95 16.57 -8.61
C TYR A 75 -6.41 16.71 -9.04
N LEU A 76 -7.03 15.57 -9.38
CA LEU A 76 -8.41 15.51 -9.86
C LEU A 76 -9.41 15.17 -8.75
N ALA A 77 -8.96 14.44 -7.73
CA ALA A 77 -9.73 14.09 -6.55
C ALA A 77 -8.78 13.76 -5.39
N VAL A 78 -9.25 13.91 -4.15
CA VAL A 78 -8.46 13.67 -2.92
C VAL A 78 -9.21 12.82 -1.89
N TYR A 79 -10.33 12.22 -2.29
CA TYR A 79 -11.22 11.49 -1.39
C TYR A 79 -12.04 10.45 -2.15
N ARG A 80 -12.20 9.25 -1.56
CA ARG A 80 -13.03 8.16 -2.09
C ARG A 80 -12.63 7.74 -3.51
N VAL A 81 -11.34 7.82 -3.81
CA VAL A 81 -10.79 7.47 -5.12
C VAL A 81 -10.69 5.96 -5.25
N LEU A 82 -10.19 5.26 -4.22
CA LEU A 82 -10.05 3.81 -4.21
C LEU A 82 -11.39 3.09 -4.35
N GLU A 83 -12.40 3.52 -3.60
CA GLU A 83 -13.73 2.90 -3.68
C GLU A 83 -14.42 3.15 -5.03
N GLN A 84 -14.14 4.25 -5.72
CA GLN A 84 -14.71 4.56 -7.04
C GLN A 84 -13.92 3.94 -8.19
N THR A 85 -12.69 3.50 -7.94
CA THR A 85 -11.84 2.91 -8.98
C THR A 85 -12.17 1.42 -9.15
N PRO A 86 -12.49 0.94 -10.37
CA PRO A 86 -12.66 -0.47 -10.65
C PRO A 86 -11.36 -1.25 -10.46
N LEU A 87 -11.43 -2.52 -10.04
CA LEU A 87 -10.21 -3.32 -9.79
C LEU A 87 -9.43 -3.56 -11.07
N GLU A 88 -10.12 -3.79 -12.18
CA GLU A 88 -9.56 -3.97 -13.52
C GLU A 88 -8.85 -2.71 -14.05
N ALA A 89 -9.08 -1.54 -13.43
CA ALA A 89 -8.36 -0.32 -13.75
C ALA A 89 -6.98 -0.25 -13.07
N LEU A 90 -6.71 -1.07 -12.04
CA LEU A 90 -5.44 -1.07 -11.31
C LEU A 90 -4.38 -1.89 -12.08
N GLU A 91 -3.54 -1.22 -12.86
CA GLU A 91 -2.59 -1.87 -13.78
C GLU A 91 -1.28 -2.30 -13.09
N SER A 92 -0.70 -1.41 -12.29
CA SER A 92 0.52 -1.67 -11.54
C SER A 92 0.60 -0.84 -10.29
N LEU A 93 1.20 -1.38 -9.24
CA LEU A 93 1.50 -0.70 -7.99
C LEU A 93 2.96 -0.26 -7.99
N HIS A 94 3.23 0.97 -7.58
CA HIS A 94 4.56 1.56 -7.57
C HIS A 94 4.95 1.94 -6.14
N LEU A 95 6.07 1.37 -5.67
CA LEU A 95 6.63 1.63 -4.35
C LEU A 95 7.83 2.57 -4.49
N THR A 96 7.73 3.78 -3.95
CA THR A 96 8.81 4.77 -4.02
C THR A 96 9.49 4.97 -2.68
N THR A 97 10.81 4.79 -2.64
CA THR A 97 11.62 5.11 -1.45
C THR A 97 11.71 6.61 -1.21
N HIS A 98 12.09 7.01 0.00
CA HIS A 98 12.21 8.41 0.41
C HIS A 98 13.13 9.28 -0.48
N ASP A 99 14.03 8.64 -1.23
CA ASP A 99 14.97 9.27 -2.15
C ASP A 99 14.63 9.05 -3.64
N GLY A 100 13.41 8.58 -3.93
CA GLY A 100 12.83 8.58 -5.27
C GLY A 100 13.14 7.36 -6.15
N ARG A 101 13.60 6.23 -5.58
CA ARG A 101 13.71 4.98 -6.35
C ARG A 101 12.36 4.29 -6.37
N VAL A 102 11.94 3.84 -7.54
CA VAL A 102 10.63 3.22 -7.74
C VAL A 102 10.79 1.73 -8.04
N LEU A 103 10.00 0.91 -7.35
CA LEU A 103 9.82 -0.51 -7.65
C LEU A 103 8.39 -0.71 -8.19
N ASP A 104 8.28 -1.43 -9.30
CA ASP A 104 7.02 -1.68 -9.98
C ASP A 104 6.54 -3.10 -9.69
N LEU A 105 5.29 -3.23 -9.25
CA LEU A 105 4.62 -4.51 -9.01
C LEU A 105 3.45 -4.67 -9.98
N LYS A 106 3.35 -5.84 -10.59
CA LYS A 106 2.22 -6.24 -11.44
C LYS A 106 1.28 -7.14 -10.64
N PRO A 107 -0.03 -7.16 -10.98
CA PRO A 107 -0.96 -8.08 -10.34
C PRO A 107 -0.52 -9.53 -10.60
N GLY A 108 -0.64 -10.36 -9.58
CA GLY A 108 -0.26 -11.77 -9.62
C GLY A 108 -1.26 -12.65 -8.89
N ALA A 109 -1.15 -13.97 -9.09
CA ALA A 109 -1.99 -14.92 -8.39
C ALA A 109 -1.70 -14.87 -6.88
N PHE A 110 -2.75 -14.86 -6.08
CA PHE A 110 -2.64 -15.09 -4.65
C PHE A 110 -2.76 -16.59 -4.38
N LYS A 111 -1.93 -17.09 -3.47
CA LYS A 111 -2.02 -18.45 -2.95
C LYS A 111 -2.12 -18.35 -1.45
N VAL A 112 -3.16 -18.96 -0.88
CA VAL A 112 -3.29 -19.07 0.56
C VAL A 112 -2.13 -19.92 1.06
N ASP A 113 -1.33 -19.33 1.94
CA ASP A 113 -0.30 -20.05 2.69
C ASP A 113 -0.95 -20.49 4.00
N PRO A 114 -0.91 -21.78 4.38
CA PRO A 114 -1.35 -22.23 5.70
C PRO A 114 -0.65 -21.50 6.84
N GLY A 115 0.53 -20.90 6.58
CA GLY A 115 1.05 -19.73 7.29
C GLY A 115 1.22 -19.82 8.81
N PRO A 116 1.71 -18.74 9.44
CA PRO A 116 1.65 -18.60 10.89
C PRO A 116 0.20 -18.42 11.37
N ARG A 117 -0.04 -18.63 12.66
CA ARG A 117 -1.37 -18.41 13.26
C ARG A 117 -1.83 -16.94 13.18
N PHE A 118 -0.90 -16.00 13.31
CA PHE A 118 -1.18 -14.57 13.33
C PHE A 118 -0.47 -13.85 12.19
N HIS A 119 -1.18 -12.88 11.63
CA HIS A 119 -0.71 -11.95 10.60
C HIS A 119 -0.63 -10.54 11.17
N LEU A 120 0.24 -9.71 10.58
CA LEU A 120 0.34 -8.28 10.88
C LEU A 120 0.10 -7.47 9.61
N TYR A 121 -1.01 -6.74 9.55
CA TYR A 121 -1.37 -5.93 8.40
C TYR A 121 -1.10 -4.45 8.67
N GLN A 122 -0.47 -3.79 7.70
CA GLN A 122 -0.45 -2.33 7.59
C GLN A 122 -1.46 -1.93 6.53
N GLU A 123 -2.49 -1.20 6.94
CA GLU A 123 -3.45 -0.58 6.02
C GLU A 123 -2.87 0.74 5.50
N PHE A 124 -3.20 1.11 4.26
CA PHE A 124 -2.69 2.33 3.62
C PHE A 124 -3.79 3.26 3.12
N CYS A 125 -4.90 2.72 2.62
CA CYS A 125 -5.99 3.50 2.05
C CYS A 125 -7.31 2.73 2.20
N PRO A 126 -8.41 3.37 2.64
CA PRO A 126 -8.54 4.80 2.96
C PRO A 126 -8.03 5.18 4.36
N VAL A 127 -7.70 4.19 5.20
CA VAL A 127 -7.20 4.40 6.57
C VAL A 127 -5.81 3.77 6.72
N THR A 128 -5.10 4.12 7.80
CA THR A 128 -3.70 3.71 8.01
C THR A 128 -3.39 2.96 9.33
N PRO A 129 -4.31 2.23 9.97
CA PRO A 129 -3.97 1.48 11.16
C PRO A 129 -3.03 0.30 10.85
N ARG A 130 -2.39 -0.20 11.90
CA ARG A 130 -1.73 -1.51 11.90
C ARG A 130 -2.54 -2.47 12.75
N VAL A 131 -2.82 -3.65 12.23
CA VAL A 131 -3.74 -4.62 12.81
C VAL A 131 -3.09 -5.99 12.87
N VAL A 132 -3.20 -6.68 13.99
CA VAL A 132 -2.93 -8.13 14.04
C VAL A 132 -4.22 -8.89 13.74
N SER A 133 -4.11 -10.02 13.05
CA SER A 133 -5.28 -10.83 12.66
C SER A 133 -4.98 -12.33 12.65
N GLU A 134 -6.00 -13.15 12.89
CA GLU A 134 -5.99 -14.61 12.61
C GLU A 134 -6.47 -14.95 11.18
N LEU A 135 -6.88 -13.94 10.40
CA LEU A 135 -7.38 -14.11 9.04
C LEU A 135 -6.24 -13.94 8.04
N ASN A 136 -6.19 -14.81 7.03
CA ASN A 136 -5.27 -14.61 5.92
C ASN A 136 -5.69 -13.38 5.06
N PRO A 137 -4.83 -12.87 4.15
CA PRO A 137 -5.12 -11.63 3.42
C PRO A 137 -6.48 -11.60 2.70
N GLN A 138 -6.89 -12.71 2.08
CA GLN A 138 -8.16 -12.77 1.36
C GLN A 138 -9.36 -12.74 2.32
N GLU A 139 -9.28 -13.46 3.44
CA GLU A 139 -10.32 -13.48 4.48
C GLU A 139 -10.42 -12.15 5.23
N PHE A 140 -9.27 -11.52 5.50
CA PHE A 140 -9.19 -10.19 6.11
C PHE A 140 -9.85 -9.15 5.20
N ALA A 141 -9.50 -9.14 3.90
CA ALA A 141 -10.11 -8.27 2.91
C ALA A 141 -11.63 -8.49 2.80
N ALA A 142 -12.09 -9.74 2.71
CA ALA A 142 -13.51 -10.06 2.67
C ALA A 142 -14.24 -9.58 3.94
N THR A 143 -13.61 -9.74 5.10
CA THR A 143 -14.18 -9.35 6.39
C THR A 143 -14.31 -7.84 6.54
N ILE A 144 -13.28 -7.07 6.23
CA ILE A 144 -13.28 -5.61 6.43
C ILE A 144 -14.08 -4.87 5.36
N THR A 145 -14.32 -5.50 4.21
CA THR A 145 -15.13 -4.94 3.11
C THR A 145 -16.58 -5.43 3.06
N ASP A 146 -16.99 -6.23 4.05
CA ASP A 146 -18.36 -6.66 4.26
C ASP A 146 -19.20 -5.52 4.86
N THR A 147 -19.97 -4.84 4.01
CA THR A 147 -20.80 -3.70 4.39
C THR A 147 -22.01 -4.06 5.25
N THR A 148 -22.23 -5.34 5.54
CA THR A 148 -23.24 -5.78 6.52
C THR A 148 -22.75 -5.68 7.96
N LYS A 149 -21.43 -5.53 8.17
CA LYS A 149 -20.81 -5.36 9.49
C LYS A 149 -20.81 -3.89 9.92
N ASP A 150 -20.88 -3.69 11.24
CA ASP A 150 -20.89 -2.35 11.88
C ASP A 150 -19.68 -1.49 11.50
N VAL A 151 -18.51 -2.13 11.37
CA VAL A 151 -17.25 -1.49 10.97
C VAL A 151 -16.80 -2.13 9.68
N SER A 152 -16.93 -1.38 8.58
CA SER A 152 -16.59 -1.82 7.24
C SER A 152 -16.15 -0.65 6.36
N MET A 153 -15.48 -0.95 5.26
CA MET A 153 -15.10 0.02 4.24
C MET A 153 -15.30 -0.55 2.83
N PRO A 154 -15.75 0.23 1.83
CA PRO A 154 -16.05 -0.32 0.50
C PRO A 154 -14.85 -0.89 -0.26
N ALA A 155 -13.66 -0.40 0.07
CA ALA A 155 -12.40 -0.86 -0.49
C ALA A 155 -11.26 -0.60 0.49
N ILE A 156 -10.20 -1.40 0.39
CA ILE A 156 -9.01 -1.29 1.23
C ILE A 156 -7.75 -1.66 0.44
N VAL A 157 -6.65 -0.95 0.70
CA VAL A 157 -5.30 -1.37 0.30
C VAL A 157 -4.47 -1.57 1.55
N PHE A 158 -3.84 -2.74 1.66
CA PHE A 158 -3.01 -3.12 2.80
C PHE A 158 -1.86 -4.03 2.36
N ALA A 159 -0.89 -4.23 3.23
CA ALA A 159 0.17 -5.22 3.05
C ALA A 159 0.42 -5.98 4.33
N GLU A 160 0.95 -7.20 4.18
CA GLU A 160 1.39 -8.00 5.31
C GLU A 160 2.83 -7.66 5.70
N LEU A 161 3.09 -7.60 7.00
CA LEU A 161 4.39 -7.35 7.59
C LEU A 161 4.89 -8.58 8.36
N LYS A 162 6.20 -8.76 8.39
CA LYS A 162 6.86 -9.89 9.07
C LYS A 162 6.64 -9.87 10.58
N LEU A 163 5.98 -10.89 11.10
CA LEU A 163 5.99 -11.20 12.54
C LEU A 163 7.11 -12.16 12.94
N ASN A 164 7.76 -12.83 11.99
CA ASN A 164 8.66 -13.95 12.27
C ASN A 164 8.00 -14.93 13.28
N ARG A 165 8.73 -15.35 14.31
CA ARG A 165 8.24 -16.29 15.33
C ARG A 165 7.05 -15.77 16.16
N LEU A 166 6.81 -14.45 16.20
CA LEU A 166 5.62 -13.90 16.88
C LEU A 166 4.32 -14.27 16.16
N GLY A 167 4.40 -14.63 14.87
CA GLY A 167 3.24 -15.11 14.12
C GLY A 167 2.69 -16.42 14.68
N ASP A 168 3.54 -17.24 15.29
CA ASP A 168 3.15 -18.54 15.86
C ASP A 168 2.92 -18.46 17.37
N ASP A 169 3.83 -17.78 18.08
CA ASP A 169 3.79 -17.67 19.53
C ASP A 169 4.10 -16.24 20.01
N PRO A 170 3.12 -15.56 20.64
CA PRO A 170 3.32 -14.28 21.31
C PRO A 170 4.43 -14.26 22.37
N GLU A 171 4.91 -15.40 22.87
CA GLU A 171 6.01 -15.50 23.84
C GLU A 171 7.36 -15.85 23.19
N ALA A 172 7.42 -16.00 21.86
CA ALA A 172 8.65 -16.40 21.19
C ALA A 172 9.81 -15.43 21.46
N ALA A 173 10.99 -15.98 21.78
CA ALA A 173 12.24 -15.25 21.93
C ALA A 173 12.96 -15.05 20.57
N GLY A 174 13.98 -14.19 20.54
CA GLY A 174 14.82 -13.94 19.36
C GLY A 174 14.13 -13.13 18.27
N VAL A 175 13.34 -12.13 18.67
CA VAL A 175 12.58 -11.24 17.78
C VAL A 175 13.19 -9.84 17.68
N ASP A 176 14.40 -9.67 18.19
CA ASP A 176 15.10 -8.40 18.34
C ASP A 176 15.38 -7.69 17.00
N ASN A 177 15.36 -8.45 15.89
CA ASN A 177 15.53 -7.93 14.54
C ASN A 177 14.26 -7.32 13.92
N LEU A 178 13.11 -7.43 14.60
CA LEU A 178 11.87 -6.78 14.17
C LEU A 178 11.94 -5.28 14.45
N PRO A 179 11.75 -4.41 13.44
CA PRO A 179 11.88 -2.97 13.60
C PRO A 179 10.59 -2.32 14.15
N TYR A 180 9.90 -2.98 15.08
CA TYR A 180 8.67 -2.43 15.66
C TYR A 180 9.00 -1.76 17.00
N PRO A 181 8.64 -0.48 17.22
CA PRO A 181 9.15 0.29 18.35
C PRO A 181 8.55 -0.16 19.69
N ASN A 182 7.37 -0.80 19.68
CA ASN A 182 6.72 -1.31 20.87
C ASN A 182 6.33 -2.78 20.70
N ILE A 183 7.34 -3.66 20.75
CA ILE A 183 7.17 -5.12 20.62
C ILE A 183 6.27 -5.67 21.73
N GLU A 184 6.37 -5.17 22.97
CA GLU A 184 5.56 -5.69 24.08
C GLU A 184 4.07 -5.40 23.88
N HIS A 185 3.70 -4.21 23.41
CA HIS A 185 2.32 -3.93 23.03
C HIS A 185 1.84 -4.81 21.86
N LEU A 186 2.72 -5.10 20.89
CA LEU A 186 2.42 -6.04 19.82
C LEU A 186 2.15 -7.46 20.39
N ARG A 187 2.97 -7.93 21.34
CA ARG A 187 2.74 -9.21 22.05
C ARG A 187 1.41 -9.19 22.79
N ASP A 188 1.07 -8.12 23.51
CA ASP A 188 -0.20 -8.00 24.22
C ASP A 188 -1.40 -8.09 23.27
N CYS A 189 -1.30 -7.47 22.09
CA CYS A 189 -2.34 -7.60 21.06
C CYS A 189 -2.49 -9.05 20.58
N LEU A 190 -1.38 -9.76 20.34
CA LEU A 190 -1.38 -11.16 19.91
C LEU A 190 -1.89 -12.11 21.03
N ARG A 191 -1.50 -11.88 22.29
CA ARG A 191 -2.02 -12.59 23.48
C ARG A 191 -3.53 -12.42 23.61
N GLU A 192 -4.05 -11.22 23.32
CA GLU A 192 -5.48 -10.96 23.35
C GLU A 192 -6.24 -11.77 22.29
N LEU A 193 -5.73 -11.83 21.05
CA LEU A 193 -6.32 -12.68 20.01
C LEU A 193 -6.29 -14.15 20.43
N ARG A 194 -5.13 -14.63 20.91
CA ARG A 194 -4.95 -16.01 21.39
C ARG A 194 -5.98 -16.43 22.45
N SER A 195 -6.35 -15.52 23.35
CA SER A 195 -7.22 -15.80 24.50
C SER A 195 -8.70 -15.59 24.26
N LYS A 196 -9.12 -14.99 23.12
CA LYS A 196 -10.52 -14.65 22.83
C LYS A 196 -10.99 -15.29 21.50
N PRO A 197 -11.52 -16.53 21.51
CA PRO A 197 -11.87 -17.30 20.30
C PRO A 197 -12.90 -16.71 19.34
N GLY A 198 -13.52 -15.56 19.65
CA GLY A 198 -14.43 -14.83 18.75
C GLY A 198 -13.85 -13.53 18.18
N LYS A 199 -12.62 -13.18 18.55
CA LYS A 199 -11.96 -11.94 18.13
C LYS A 199 -10.86 -12.27 17.14
N GLN A 200 -11.09 -11.95 15.87
CA GLN A 200 -10.18 -12.28 14.78
C GLN A 200 -9.19 -11.17 14.42
N THR A 201 -9.40 -9.95 14.94
CA THR A 201 -8.55 -8.77 14.67
C THR A 201 -8.35 -7.89 15.91
N LYS A 202 -7.20 -7.21 15.97
CA LYS A 202 -6.90 -6.21 16.99
C LYS A 202 -6.00 -5.12 16.42
N THR A 203 -6.43 -3.87 16.54
CA THR A 203 -5.61 -2.72 16.18
C THR A 203 -4.43 -2.57 17.16
N VAL A 204 -3.22 -2.55 16.60
CA VAL A 204 -1.95 -2.32 17.31
C VAL A 204 -1.68 -0.83 17.41
N ILE A 205 -1.69 -0.11 16.28
CA ILE A 205 -1.59 1.35 16.21
C ILE A 205 -2.67 1.91 15.30
N ARG A 206 -3.15 3.12 15.60
CA ARG A 206 -4.31 3.72 14.92
C ARG A 206 -3.95 4.42 13.60
N TYR A 207 -2.73 4.92 13.50
CA TYR A 207 -2.27 5.66 12.34
C TYR A 207 -0.82 5.27 12.02
N LEU A 208 -0.49 5.25 10.74
CA LEU A 208 0.88 5.15 10.30
C LEU A 208 1.62 6.45 10.66
N HIS A 209 2.45 6.39 11.69
CA HIS A 209 3.17 7.56 12.22
C HIS A 209 4.49 7.86 11.50
N GLN A 210 4.96 6.96 10.64
CA GLN A 210 6.28 7.02 10.00
C GLN A 210 6.23 6.37 8.61
N ASP A 211 7.36 6.40 7.90
CA ASP A 211 7.52 5.76 6.59
C ASP A 211 7.13 4.26 6.60
N VAL A 212 6.72 3.75 5.44
CA VAL A 212 6.49 2.33 5.21
C VAL A 212 7.81 1.57 5.39
N LEU A 213 7.77 0.56 6.25
CA LEU A 213 8.89 -0.36 6.46
C LEU A 213 8.94 -1.40 5.34
N PHE A 214 9.34 -0.99 4.13
CA PHE A 214 9.40 -1.85 2.95
C PHE A 214 10.17 -3.15 3.20
N ARG A 215 11.23 -3.13 4.01
CA ARG A 215 11.99 -4.35 4.38
C ARG A 215 11.21 -5.41 5.16
N THR A 216 10.11 -5.01 5.80
CA THR A 216 9.23 -5.90 6.57
C THR A 216 8.07 -6.46 5.76
N LEU A 217 7.84 -5.99 4.53
CA LEU A 217 6.78 -6.53 3.68
C LEU A 217 6.94 -8.04 3.49
N LEU A 218 5.83 -8.75 3.58
CA LEU A 218 5.68 -10.18 3.40
C LEU A 218 4.62 -10.43 2.31
N GLY A 219 4.92 -11.28 1.34
CA GLY A 219 4.01 -11.64 0.25
C GLY A 219 3.81 -10.54 -0.79
N GLY A 220 3.30 -9.37 -0.40
CA GLY A 220 2.89 -8.33 -1.33
C GLY A 220 1.94 -7.30 -0.74
N PHE A 221 1.29 -6.58 -1.63
CA PHE A 221 0.16 -5.70 -1.32
C PHE A 221 -1.14 -6.34 -1.80
N PHE A 222 -2.22 -6.03 -1.11
CA PHE A 222 -3.54 -6.57 -1.36
C PHE A 222 -4.54 -5.42 -1.52
N VAL A 223 -5.49 -5.62 -2.42
CA VAL A 223 -6.64 -4.73 -2.60
C VAL A 223 -7.91 -5.53 -2.37
N GLY A 224 -8.70 -5.14 -1.38
CA GLY A 224 -10.04 -5.67 -1.14
C GLY A 224 -11.11 -4.70 -1.61
N LYS A 225 -12.23 -5.21 -2.13
CA LYS A 225 -13.41 -4.41 -2.49
C LYS A 225 -14.69 -5.18 -2.15
N THR A 226 -15.73 -4.46 -1.73
CA THR A 226 -17.06 -5.02 -1.51
C THR A 226 -17.52 -5.80 -2.74
N GLY A 227 -18.27 -6.90 -2.50
CA GLY A 227 -18.66 -7.84 -3.55
C GLY A 227 -17.63 -8.95 -3.81
N GLY A 228 -16.61 -9.08 -2.94
CA GLY A 228 -15.61 -10.15 -3.02
C GLY A 228 -14.46 -9.85 -3.98
N GLY A 229 -14.30 -8.59 -4.40
CA GLY A 229 -13.19 -8.18 -5.24
C GLY A 229 -11.86 -8.27 -4.49
N PHE A 230 -10.87 -8.92 -5.08
CA PHE A 230 -9.55 -9.11 -4.46
C PHE A 230 -8.44 -9.08 -5.52
N LEU A 231 -7.40 -8.28 -5.29
CA LEU A 231 -6.17 -8.26 -6.08
C LEU A 231 -4.94 -8.41 -5.20
N HIS A 232 -3.92 -9.05 -5.74
CA HIS A 232 -2.62 -9.24 -5.10
C HIS A 232 -1.51 -8.71 -6.00
N PHE A 233 -0.63 -7.90 -5.42
CA PHE A 233 0.58 -7.36 -6.04
C PHE A 233 1.79 -7.95 -5.31
N PRO A 234 2.29 -9.12 -5.75
CA PRO A 234 3.37 -9.82 -5.07
C PRO A 234 4.66 -8.99 -5.07
N MET A 235 5.38 -9.03 -3.95
CA MET A 235 6.76 -8.54 -3.90
C MET A 235 7.69 -9.49 -4.68
N PRO A 236 8.75 -8.96 -5.32
CA PRO A 236 9.81 -9.80 -5.87
C PRO A 236 10.46 -10.68 -4.80
N SER A 237 11.11 -11.75 -5.24
CA SER A 237 11.84 -12.62 -4.31
C SER A 237 12.96 -11.84 -3.60
N ARG A 238 13.41 -12.38 -2.46
CA ARG A 238 14.52 -11.75 -1.72
C ARG A 238 15.79 -11.66 -2.58
N GLU A 239 16.07 -12.69 -3.36
CA GLU A 239 17.20 -12.75 -4.29
C GLU A 239 17.09 -11.67 -5.38
N ASP A 240 15.89 -11.48 -5.96
CA ASP A 240 15.66 -10.43 -6.97
C ASP A 240 15.80 -9.04 -6.36
N LEU A 241 15.33 -8.84 -5.13
CA LEU A 241 15.50 -7.58 -4.41
C LEU A 241 16.99 -7.27 -4.18
N GLU A 242 17.80 -8.27 -3.86
CA GLU A 242 19.24 -8.11 -3.61
C GLU A 242 20.10 -8.05 -4.87
N SER A 243 19.55 -8.40 -6.04
CA SER A 243 20.26 -8.42 -7.32
C SER A 243 19.65 -7.44 -8.34
N ILE A 244 18.51 -7.78 -8.93
CA ILE A 244 17.81 -7.03 -9.98
C ILE A 244 17.37 -5.65 -9.49
N TYR A 245 16.77 -5.60 -8.30
CA TYR A 245 16.24 -4.36 -7.72
C TYR A 245 17.15 -3.76 -6.64
N TYR A 246 18.44 -4.12 -6.66
CA TYR A 246 19.41 -3.75 -5.62
C TYR A 246 19.42 -2.25 -5.26
N PRO A 247 19.40 -1.28 -6.21
CA PRO A 247 19.37 0.13 -5.86
C PRO A 247 18.17 0.52 -5.02
N TRP A 248 16.97 0.02 -5.39
CA TRP A 248 15.75 0.25 -4.64
C TRP A 248 15.82 -0.43 -3.27
N TRP A 249 16.22 -1.70 -3.26
CA TRP A 249 16.29 -2.50 -2.04
C TRP A 249 17.25 -1.93 -0.99
N ARG A 250 18.38 -1.37 -1.42
CA ARG A 250 19.31 -0.67 -0.54
C ARG A 250 18.67 0.56 0.12
N SER A 251 17.87 1.33 -0.63
CA SER A 251 17.17 2.51 -0.10
C SER A 251 15.97 2.13 0.77
N ALA A 252 15.32 1.00 0.48
CA ALA A 252 14.20 0.42 1.23
C ALA A 252 14.59 -0.17 2.60
N GLN A 253 15.87 -0.17 2.97
CA GLN A 253 16.36 -0.69 4.26
C GLN A 253 16.06 0.20 5.46
N SER A 254 15.39 1.35 5.29
CA SER A 254 15.06 2.24 6.40
C SER A 254 14.36 1.49 7.55
N SER A 255 14.85 1.72 8.77
CA SER A 255 14.17 1.36 10.02
C SER A 255 13.57 2.60 10.64
N PHE A 256 12.61 2.40 11.54
CA PHE A 256 12.29 3.46 12.49
C PHE A 256 13.57 3.76 13.29
N VAL A 257 13.97 5.02 13.28
CA VAL A 257 15.09 5.51 14.08
C VAL A 257 14.48 5.99 15.39
N ASP A 258 15.03 5.55 16.52
CA ASP A 258 14.66 6.03 17.86
C ASP A 258 14.98 7.53 18.02
#